data_AF-A0A5R8KJ77-F1
#
_entry.id   AF-A0A5R8KJ77-F1
#
_cell.length_a   1.000
_cell.length_b   1.000
_cell.length_c   1.000
_cell.angle_alpha   90.00
_cell.angle_beta   90.00
_cell.angle_gamma   90.00
#
_symmetry.space_group_name_H-M   'P 1'
#
loop_
_entity.id
_entity.type
_entity.pdbx_description
1 polymer ?
#
loop_
_entity_poly.entity_id
_entity_poly.type
_entity_poly.pdbx_seq_one_letter_code
_entity_poly.pdbx_strand_id
1 'polypeptide(L)'
;MLVEVIREKFLPLIQQTPNFVAYYAIDEGDGDVSAVSIFEDESSALASNELAAKWIMQNLSNLITMPPKIISGDVVASTGNIYATT
;
A
#
# COMPACT_ATOMS: atom_id res chain seq x y z
N MET A 1 -5.00 -13.26 -7.42
CA MET A 1 -5.78 -13.17 -6.16
C MET A 1 -5.27 -12.07 -5.23
N LEU A 2 -4.07 -12.14 -4.64
CA LEU A 2 -3.59 -11.10 -3.71
C LEU A 2 -3.53 -9.71 -4.37
N VAL A 3 -2.87 -9.62 -5.52
CA VAL A 3 -2.76 -8.37 -6.31
C VAL A 3 -4.13 -7.79 -6.68
N GLU A 4 -5.06 -8.63 -7.12
CA GLU A 4 -6.42 -8.21 -7.47
C GLU A 4 -7.16 -7.65 -6.25
N VAL A 5 -7.04 -8.30 -5.10
CA VAL A 5 -7.71 -7.84 -3.88
C VAL A 5 -7.13 -6.50 -3.40
N ILE A 6 -5.81 -6.30 -3.48
CA ILE A 6 -5.19 -5.00 -3.19
C ILE A 6 -5.70 -3.94 -4.17
N ARG A 7 -5.70 -4.23 -5.48
CA ARG A 7 -6.11 -3.29 -6.54
C ARG A 7 -7.59 -2.91 -6.45
N GLU A 8 -8.47 -3.87 -6.18
CA GLU A 8 -9.91 -3.64 -6.23
C GLU A 8 -10.50 -3.21 -4.89
N LYS A 9 -9.89 -3.60 -3.78
CA LYS A 9 -10.47 -3.43 -2.44
C LYS A 9 -9.67 -2.51 -1.55
N PHE A 10 -8.34 -2.54 -1.60
CA PHE A 10 -7.52 -1.67 -0.75
C PHE A 10 -7.21 -0.32 -1.38
N LEU A 11 -6.85 -0.29 -2.67
CA LEU A 11 -6.55 0.93 -3.40
C LEU A 11 -7.66 1.99 -3.24
N PRO A 12 -8.97 1.65 -3.36
CA PRO A 12 -10.02 2.64 -3.16
C PRO A 12 -10.10 3.22 -1.75
N LEU A 13 -9.61 2.50 -0.73
CA LEU A 13 -9.63 2.95 0.66
C LEU A 13 -8.47 3.90 0.95
N ILE A 14 -7.25 3.52 0.56
CA ILE A 14 -6.06 4.34 0.83
C ILE A 14 -6.04 5.62 -0.01
N GLN A 15 -6.63 5.63 -1.22
CA GLN A 15 -6.73 6.89 -1.99
C GLN A 15 -7.69 7.93 -1.36
N GLN A 16 -8.55 7.50 -0.42
CA GLN A 16 -9.51 8.39 0.26
C GLN A 16 -8.98 8.93 1.60
N THR A 17 -7.80 8.48 2.05
CA THR A 17 -7.22 8.99 3.28
C THR A 17 -6.76 10.45 3.09
N PRO A 18 -6.84 11.30 4.13
CA PRO A 18 -6.37 12.67 4.06
C PRO A 18 -4.94 12.78 3.54
N ASN A 19 -4.65 13.84 2.78
CA ASN A 19 -3.31 14.21 2.31
C ASN A 19 -2.59 13.12 1.51
N PHE A 20 -3.36 12.25 0.85
CA PHE A 20 -2.86 11.22 -0.05
C PHE A 20 -2.19 11.82 -1.29
N VAL A 21 -0.97 11.38 -1.60
CA VAL A 21 -0.20 11.84 -2.76
C VAL A 21 -0.07 10.75 -3.82
N ALA A 22 0.35 9.55 -3.41
CA ALA A 22 0.55 8.44 -4.34
C ALA A 22 0.47 7.07 -3.64
N TYR A 23 0.14 6.05 -4.42
CA TYR A 23 0.21 4.65 -4.00
C TYR A 23 0.76 3.79 -5.13
N TYR A 24 1.69 2.91 -4.79
CA TYR A 24 2.26 1.92 -5.69
C TYR A 24 2.14 0.56 -5.03
N ALA A 25 1.39 -0.34 -5.65
CA ALA A 25 1.47 -1.78 -5.35
C ALA A 25 2.36 -2.44 -6.39
N ILE A 26 3.33 -3.21 -5.92
CA ILE A 26 4.38 -3.84 -6.72
C ILE A 26 4.21 -5.34 -6.54
N ASP A 27 3.84 -6.03 -7.61
CA ASP A 27 3.83 -7.49 -7.66
C ASP A 27 5.27 -7.99 -7.70
N GLU A 28 5.71 -8.67 -6.64
CA GLU A 28 7.06 -9.22 -6.55
C GLU A 28 7.17 -10.62 -7.19
N GLY A 29 6.04 -11.17 -7.64
CA GLY A 29 5.94 -12.58 -8.00
C GLY A 29 5.74 -13.47 -6.79
N ASP A 30 5.54 -14.77 -7.04
CA ASP A 30 5.42 -15.82 -6.02
C ASP A 30 4.37 -15.59 -4.90
N GLY A 31 3.40 -14.71 -5.16
CA GLY A 31 2.34 -14.38 -4.21
C GLY A 31 2.71 -13.29 -3.21
N ASP A 32 3.82 -12.59 -3.41
CA ASP A 32 4.26 -11.46 -2.58
C ASP A 32 3.98 -10.12 -3.25
N VAL A 33 3.66 -9.11 -2.42
CA VAL A 33 3.40 -7.74 -2.86
C VAL A 33 4.03 -6.76 -1.90
N SER A 34 4.81 -5.83 -2.44
CA SER A 34 5.19 -4.61 -1.73
C SER A 34 4.24 -3.46 -2.06
N ALA A 35 4.01 -2.60 -1.08
CA ALA A 35 3.24 -1.39 -1.29
C ALA A 35 4.00 -0.17 -0.75
N VAL A 36 3.98 0.92 -1.51
CA VAL A 36 4.49 2.23 -1.11
C VAL A 36 3.33 3.20 -1.16
N SER A 37 3.13 3.94 -0.07
CA SER A 37 2.15 5.03 0.00
C SER A 37 2.87 6.31 0.40
N ILE A 38 2.49 7.43 -0.22
CA ILE A 38 3.09 8.74 -0.02
C ILE A 38 1.99 9.72 0.38
N PHE A 39 2.30 10.52 1.39
CA PHE A 39 1.41 11.50 1.99
C PHE A 39 2.11 12.86 2.12
N GLU A 40 1.34 13.94 2.19
CA GLU A 40 1.91 15.29 2.37
C GLU A 40 2.50 15.50 3.77
N ASP A 41 2.08 14.70 4.76
CA ASP A 41 2.52 14.82 6.15
C ASP A 41 2.69 13.44 6.83
N GLU A 42 3.53 13.43 7.88
CA GLU A 42 3.87 12.23 8.65
C GLU A 42 2.64 11.63 9.36
N SER A 43 1.75 12.46 9.89
CA SER A 43 0.60 11.97 10.65
C SER A 43 -0.37 11.18 9.77
N SER A 44 -0.60 11.63 8.54
CA SER A 44 -1.39 10.91 7.54
C SER A 44 -0.71 9.62 7.09
N ALA A 45 0.63 9.63 6.92
CA ALA A 45 1.39 8.43 6.62
C ALA A 45 1.28 7.37 7.73
N LEU A 46 1.41 7.77 9.00
CA LEU A 46 1.26 6.89 10.15
C LEU A 46 -0.18 6.34 10.27
N ALA A 47 -1.19 7.18 10.06
CA ALA A 47 -2.58 6.74 10.03
C ALA A 47 -2.84 5.72 8.90
N SER A 48 -2.20 5.90 7.75
CA SER A 48 -2.29 4.95 6.63
C SER A 48 -1.67 3.58 6.95
N ASN A 49 -0.58 3.56 7.74
CA ASN A 49 0.05 2.32 8.20
C ASN A 49 -0.90 1.52 9.08
N GLU A 50 -1.58 2.18 10.02
CA GLU A 50 -2.57 1.54 10.89
C GLU A 50 -3.75 0.99 10.07
N LEU A 51 -4.24 1.79 9.11
CA LEU A 51 -5.30 1.37 8.18
C LEU A 51 -4.88 0.12 7.40
N ALA A 52 -3.67 0.12 6.81
CA ALA A 52 -3.14 -0.99 6.03
C ALA A 52 -3.00 -2.25 6.89
N ALA A 53 -2.34 -2.17 8.04
CA ALA A 53 -2.15 -3.29 8.95
C ALA A 53 -3.48 -3.93 9.35
N LYS A 54 -4.44 -3.10 9.79
CA LYS A 54 -5.76 -3.58 10.19
C LYS A 54 -6.51 -4.22 9.03
N TRP A 55 -6.51 -3.58 7.87
CA TRP A 55 -7.23 -4.06 6.71
C TRP A 55 -6.65 -5.39 6.19
N ILE A 56 -5.32 -5.51 6.11
CA ILE A 56 -4.63 -6.74 5.70
C ILE A 56 -4.97 -7.88 6.66
N MET A 57 -4.88 -7.66 7.97
CA MET A 57 -5.22 -8.69 8.96
C MET A 57 -6.69 -9.13 8.91
N GLN A 58 -7.61 -8.23 8.54
CA GLN A 58 -9.03 -8.53 8.44
C GLN A 58 -9.42 -9.24 7.14
N ASN A 59 -8.77 -8.90 6.01
CA ASN A 59 -9.23 -9.32 4.68
C ASN A 59 -8.31 -10.34 4.02
N LEU A 60 -7.03 -10.38 4.41
CA LEU A 60 -5.99 -11.17 3.74
C LEU A 60 -5.30 -12.18 4.66
N SER A 61 -5.77 -12.36 5.90
CA SER A 61 -5.17 -13.31 6.86
C SER A 61 -5.09 -14.75 6.34
N ASN A 62 -5.98 -15.15 5.43
CA ASN A 62 -5.94 -16.47 4.78
C ASN A 62 -5.01 -16.53 3.55
N LEU A 63 -4.53 -15.38 3.07
CA LEU A 63 -3.70 -15.24 1.88
C LEU A 63 -2.23 -14.92 2.19
N ILE A 64 -1.91 -14.59 3.45
CA ILE A 64 -0.56 -14.23 3.88
C ILE A 64 -0.10 -15.15 5.02
N THR A 65 1.20 -15.42 5.09
CA THR A 65 1.81 -16.30 6.10
C THR A 65 2.29 -15.56 7.34
N MET A 66 2.52 -14.25 7.21
CA MET A 66 2.96 -13.38 8.30
C MET A 66 2.36 -11.98 8.18
N PRO A 67 2.28 -11.21 9.29
CA PRO A 67 1.85 -9.83 9.25
C PRO A 67 2.72 -8.99 8.31
N PRO A 68 2.16 -7.92 7.70
CA PRO A 68 2.95 -7.06 6.83
C PRO A 68 4.07 -6.37 7.62
N LYS A 69 5.26 -6.32 7.03
CA LYS A 69 6.35 -5.48 7.53
C LYS A 69 6.11 -4.05 7.07
N ILE A 70 6.01 -3.12 8.02
CA ILE A 70 5.79 -1.70 7.74
C ILE A 70 7.05 -0.90 8.07
N ILE A 71 7.44 0.00 7.17
CA ILE A 71 8.53 0.96 7.34
C ILE A 71 8.05 2.35 6.93
N SER A 72 8.68 3.41 7.45
CA SER A 72 8.33 4.80 7.14
C SER A 72 9.56 5.69 7.14
N GLY A 73 9.50 6.79 6.39
CA GLY A 73 10.57 7.77 6.27
C GLY A 73 10.27 8.80 5.18
N ASP A 74 11.14 9.81 5.07
CA ASP A 74 10.95 10.93 4.16
C ASP A 74 11.32 10.58 2.72
N VAL A 75 10.55 11.12 1.77
CA VAL A 75 10.89 11.05 0.34
C VAL A 75 11.97 12.09 0.04
N VAL A 76 13.20 11.63 -0.19
CA VAL A 76 14.37 12.50 -0.47
C VAL A 76 14.65 12.72 -1.98
N ALA A 77 14.07 11.90 -2.85
CA ALA A 77 14.17 12.03 -4.30
C ALA A 77 12.95 11.38 -4.98
N SER A 78 12.42 12.00 -6.03
CA SER A 78 11.29 11.46 -6.82
C SER A 78 11.32 11.90 -8.28
N THR A 79 10.79 11.05 -9.16
CA THR A 79 10.48 11.30 -10.58
C THR A 79 9.37 10.33 -11.00
N GLY A 80 8.56 10.63 -12.03
CA GLY A 80 7.44 9.77 -12.38
C GLY A 80 7.01 9.81 -13.85
N ASN A 81 7.15 8.66 -14.52
CA ASN A 81 6.35 8.23 -15.67
C ASN A 81 6.01 6.75 -15.43
N ILE A 82 4.73 6.44 -15.21
CA ILE A 82 4.29 5.10 -14.82
C ILE A 82 3.44 4.52 -15.94
N TYR A 83 3.92 3.44 -16.54
CA TYR A 83 3.19 2.67 -17.54
C TYR A 83 2.66 1.40 -16.86
N ALA A 84 1.37 1.34 -16.60
CA ALA A 84 0.73 0.09 -16.18
C ALA A 84 0.89 -0.91 -17.33
N THR A 85 1.67 -1.97 -17.12
CA THR A 85 1.70 -3.11 -18.03
C THR A 85 0.63 -4.08 -17.57
N THR A 86 -0.31 -4.35 -18.49
CA THR A 86 -1.48 -5.20 -18.30
C THR A 86 -1.10 -6.65 -18.04
#